data_AF-A0A1A0PE79-F1
#
_entry.id   AF-A0A1A0PE79-F1
#
_cell.length_a   1.000
_cell.length_b   1.000
_cell.length_c   1.000
_cell.angle_alpha   90.00
_cell.angle_beta   90.00
_cell.angle_gamma   90.00
#
_symmetry.space_group_name_H-M   'P 1'
#
loop_
_entity.id
_entity.type
_entity.pdbx_description
1 polymer ?
#
loop_
_entity_poly.entity_id
_entity_poly.type
_entity_poly.pdbx_seq_one_letter_code
_entity_poly.pdbx_strand_id
1 'polypeptide(L)'
;MAKLQLAQDPAADALLESNPFALLVGMLLDQQIPLEVAFAGPKKIADRMGAVDAREIADYDPEKFAALCSERPAVHRFPGSMAKRIQSLAQIIVDRYDGDAAAVWAAGDPDGQEVLRRLKELPGFGDQKARIFVALLGKQYGVTPKGWREAAGDYGKAGSHLSVADIVDAGSLEKVRSYKKQMKAAAKAAKK
;
A
#
# COMPACT_ATOMS: atom_id res chain seq x y z
N MET A 1 12.90 -13.12 -6.19
CA MET A 1 11.53 -12.55 -6.14
C MET A 1 11.17 -12.07 -7.53
N ALA A 2 9.91 -12.17 -7.93
CA ALA A 2 9.46 -11.57 -9.19
C ALA A 2 9.42 -10.04 -9.04
N LYS A 3 9.72 -9.31 -10.12
CA LYS A 3 9.69 -7.85 -10.13
C LYS A 3 8.26 -7.35 -9.96
N LEU A 4 8.01 -6.44 -9.03
CA LEU A 4 6.74 -5.75 -8.85
C LEU A 4 6.37 -4.97 -10.11
N GLN A 5 5.06 -4.95 -10.38
CA GLN A 5 4.47 -4.23 -11.49
C GLN A 5 3.18 -3.56 -11.03
N LEU A 6 3.21 -2.86 -9.90
CA LEU A 6 2.01 -2.25 -9.31
C LEU A 6 1.79 -0.85 -9.88
N ALA A 7 2.86 -0.06 -9.97
CA ALA A 7 2.85 1.29 -10.52
C ALA A 7 2.85 1.29 -12.06
N GLN A 8 3.25 0.16 -12.68
CA GLN A 8 3.49 0.06 -14.13
C GLN A 8 4.59 1.04 -14.60
N ASP A 9 5.50 1.38 -13.69
CA ASP A 9 6.66 2.24 -13.90
C ASP A 9 7.87 1.57 -13.23
N PRO A 10 8.92 1.20 -14.01
CA PRO A 10 10.03 0.42 -13.47
C PRO A 10 10.76 1.06 -12.28
N ALA A 11 10.83 2.40 -12.21
CA ALA A 11 11.54 3.10 -11.14
C ALA A 11 10.69 3.23 -9.88
N ALA A 12 9.37 3.48 -10.04
CA ALA A 12 8.44 3.45 -8.92
C ALA A 12 8.30 2.03 -8.35
N ASP A 13 8.20 1.01 -9.21
CA ASP A 13 8.11 -0.38 -8.77
C ASP A 13 9.37 -0.84 -8.02
N ALA A 14 10.56 -0.45 -8.47
CA ALA A 14 11.81 -0.72 -7.76
C ALA A 14 11.89 -0.01 -6.39
N LEU A 15 11.33 1.19 -6.27
CA LEU A 15 11.21 1.88 -4.97
C LEU A 15 10.26 1.12 -4.02
N LEU A 16 9.13 0.62 -4.52
CA LEU A 16 8.19 -0.16 -3.70
C LEU A 16 8.83 -1.46 -3.19
N GLU A 17 9.62 -2.14 -4.01
CA GLU A 17 10.35 -3.36 -3.62
C GLU A 17 11.37 -3.13 -2.51
N SER A 18 12.11 -2.03 -2.60
CA SER A 18 13.27 -1.76 -1.74
C SER A 18 12.94 -0.93 -0.50
N ASN A 19 11.81 -0.22 -0.48
CA ASN A 19 11.42 0.67 0.61
C ASN A 19 10.06 0.27 1.21
N PRO A 20 10.05 -0.44 2.35
CA PRO A 20 8.85 -0.82 3.11
C PRO A 20 7.88 0.33 3.40
N PHE A 21 8.40 1.53 3.66
CA PHE A 21 7.58 2.70 3.95
C PHE A 21 6.90 3.23 2.69
N ALA A 22 7.61 3.26 1.56
CA ALA A 22 7.03 3.58 0.25
C ALA A 22 5.88 2.62 -0.10
N LEU A 23 6.01 1.34 0.20
CA LEU A 23 4.95 0.35 0.00
C LEU A 23 3.70 0.66 0.83
N LEU A 24 3.87 0.98 2.12
CA LEU A 24 2.75 1.39 2.99
C LEU A 24 2.06 2.66 2.48
N VAL A 25 2.84 3.65 2.02
CA VAL A 25 2.31 4.89 1.43
C VAL A 25 1.54 4.62 0.13
N GLY A 26 2.05 3.75 -0.74
CA GLY A 26 1.34 3.35 -1.97
C GLY A 26 -0.02 2.72 -1.66
N MET A 27 -0.06 1.80 -0.69
CA MET A 27 -1.31 1.20 -0.23
C MET A 27 -2.26 2.22 0.44
N LEU A 28 -1.73 3.15 1.23
CA LEU A 28 -2.50 4.25 1.82
C LEU A 28 -3.20 5.08 0.73
N LEU A 29 -2.48 5.40 -0.34
CA LEU A 29 -2.94 6.19 -1.48
C LEU A 29 -3.92 5.45 -2.39
N ASP A 30 -4.00 4.11 -2.34
CA ASP A 30 -4.95 3.31 -3.14
C ASP A 30 -6.38 3.49 -2.62
N GLN A 31 -6.96 4.64 -2.93
CA GLN A 31 -8.33 4.98 -2.65
C GLN A 31 -8.85 6.00 -3.66
N GLN A 32 -9.92 5.63 -4.36
CA GLN A 32 -10.61 6.51 -5.30
C GLN A 32 -9.73 7.06 -6.45
N ILE A 33 -8.59 6.44 -6.73
CA ILE A 33 -7.76 6.67 -7.92
C ILE A 33 -7.38 5.33 -8.55
N PRO A 34 -6.86 5.28 -9.78
CA PRO A 34 -6.29 4.05 -10.34
C PRO A 34 -5.13 3.56 -9.45
N LEU A 35 -4.98 2.24 -9.33
CA LEU A 35 -3.98 1.64 -8.45
C LEU A 35 -2.55 2.05 -8.87
N GLU A 36 -2.31 2.15 -10.17
CA GLU A 36 -1.02 2.49 -10.76
C GLU A 36 -0.60 3.89 -10.33
N VAL A 37 -1.56 4.82 -10.30
CA VAL A 37 -1.34 6.21 -9.85
C VAL A 37 -1.06 6.25 -8.35
N ALA A 38 -1.74 5.42 -7.56
CA ALA A 38 -1.51 5.33 -6.11
C ALA A 38 -0.10 4.80 -5.79
N PHE A 39 0.27 3.69 -6.42
CA PHE A 39 1.57 3.03 -6.22
C PHE A 39 2.74 3.80 -6.86
N ALA A 40 2.49 4.69 -7.84
CA ALA A 40 3.47 5.67 -8.31
C ALA A 40 3.62 6.89 -7.38
N GLY A 41 2.69 7.11 -6.45
CA GLY A 41 2.66 8.24 -5.51
C GLY A 41 3.94 8.40 -4.67
N PRO A 42 4.45 7.34 -4.02
CA PRO A 42 5.71 7.40 -3.26
C PRO A 42 6.88 7.93 -4.09
N LYS A 43 7.01 7.51 -5.36
CA LYS A 43 8.10 7.97 -6.23
C LYS A 43 8.07 9.47 -6.46
N LYS A 44 6.89 10.08 -6.59
CA LYS A 44 6.75 11.55 -6.70
C LYS A 44 7.21 12.27 -5.43
N ILE A 45 7.00 11.68 -4.26
CA ILE A 45 7.50 12.22 -2.99
C ILE A 45 9.02 12.10 -2.97
N ALA A 46 9.55 10.94 -3.34
CA ALA A 46 10.99 10.68 -3.45
C ALA A 46 11.68 11.72 -4.36
N ASP A 47 11.09 12.00 -5.53
CA ASP A 47 11.68 12.92 -6.50
C ASP A 47 11.73 14.38 -6.01
N ARG A 48 10.86 14.74 -5.07
CA ARG A 48 10.76 16.11 -4.53
C ARG A 48 11.57 16.29 -3.25
N MET A 49 11.65 15.25 -2.42
CA MET A 49 12.35 15.29 -1.12
C MET A 49 13.76 14.67 -1.18
N GLY A 50 14.08 13.93 -2.25
CA GLY A 50 15.30 13.12 -2.37
C GLY A 50 15.11 11.67 -1.89
N ALA A 51 14.19 11.44 -0.95
CA ALA A 51 13.85 10.12 -0.42
C ALA A 51 12.37 10.02 0.00
N VAL A 52 11.92 8.79 0.28
CA VAL A 52 10.66 8.52 0.99
C VAL A 52 11.04 7.89 2.32
N ASP A 53 11.26 8.74 3.31
CA ASP A 53 11.68 8.34 4.66
C ASP A 53 10.62 8.71 5.69
N ALA A 54 10.38 7.82 6.66
CA ALA A 54 9.34 8.03 7.67
C ALA A 54 9.68 9.17 8.62
N ARG A 55 10.95 9.37 8.97
CA ARG A 55 11.39 10.42 9.90
C ARG A 55 11.33 11.77 9.22
N GLU A 56 11.91 11.87 8.02
CA GLU A 56 11.88 13.12 7.25
C GLU A 56 10.46 13.60 6.99
N ILE A 57 9.53 12.70 6.66
CA ILE A 57 8.14 13.06 6.38
C ILE A 57 7.37 13.39 7.66
N ALA A 58 7.62 12.69 8.78
CA ALA A 58 6.99 12.98 10.07
C ALA A 58 7.40 14.37 10.59
N ASP A 59 8.69 14.71 10.48
CA ASP A 59 9.24 15.98 10.96
C ASP A 59 9.02 17.14 9.98
N TYR A 60 8.53 16.88 8.76
CA TYR A 60 8.31 17.90 7.74
C TYR A 60 7.20 18.87 8.14
N ASP A 61 7.37 20.15 7.81
CA ASP A 61 6.32 21.17 8.02
C ASP A 61 5.02 20.77 7.28
N PRO A 62 3.87 20.64 7.97
CA PRO A 62 2.66 20.09 7.37
C PRO A 62 2.12 20.87 6.18
N GLU A 63 2.23 22.20 6.19
CA GLU A 63 1.74 23.05 5.10
C GLU A 63 2.65 22.92 3.88
N LYS A 64 3.96 22.93 4.08
CA LYS A 64 4.94 22.69 3.00
C LYS A 64 4.83 21.28 2.45
N PHE A 65 4.61 20.26 3.28
CA PHE A 65 4.42 18.89 2.79
C PHE A 65 3.13 18.75 1.97
N ALA A 66 2.05 19.39 2.40
CA ALA A 66 0.80 19.43 1.63
C ALA A 66 0.97 20.17 0.30
N ALA A 67 1.72 21.27 0.27
CA ALA A 67 2.07 21.98 -0.96
C ALA A 67 2.90 21.10 -1.90
N LEU A 68 3.96 20.46 -1.38
CA LEU A 68 4.81 19.52 -2.10
C LEU A 68 3.98 18.39 -2.70
N CYS A 69 3.06 17.79 -1.94
CA CYS A 69 2.16 16.74 -2.44
C CYS A 69 1.18 17.24 -3.52
N SER A 70 0.90 18.55 -3.55
CA SER A 70 -0.03 19.21 -4.47
C SER A 70 0.63 19.67 -5.77
N GLU A 71 1.97 19.76 -5.83
CA GLU A 71 2.72 20.11 -7.04
C GLU A 71 2.31 19.23 -8.21
N ARG A 72 2.09 19.84 -9.38
CA ARG A 72 1.62 19.13 -10.57
C ARG A 72 2.77 18.36 -11.25
N PRO A 73 2.57 17.09 -11.63
CA PRO A 73 1.39 16.26 -11.39
C PRO A 73 1.26 15.85 -9.92
N ALA A 74 0.09 16.09 -9.30
CA ALA A 74 -0.13 15.87 -7.87
C ALA A 74 0.06 14.40 -7.47
N VAL A 75 0.43 14.16 -6.20
CA VAL A 75 0.56 12.81 -5.62
C VAL A 75 -0.80 12.09 -5.63
N HIS A 76 -1.87 12.82 -5.35
CA HIS A 76 -3.24 12.28 -5.32
C HIS A 76 -4.23 13.33 -5.83
N ARG A 77 -5.45 12.90 -6.20
CA ARG A 77 -6.57 13.83 -6.50
C ARG A 77 -7.10 14.62 -5.30
N PHE A 78 -6.63 14.28 -4.10
CA PHE A 78 -6.96 14.92 -2.82
C PHE A 78 -5.66 15.21 -2.05
N PRO A 79 -4.75 16.01 -2.61
CA PRO A 79 -3.36 16.02 -2.18
C PRO A 79 -3.18 16.49 -0.73
N GLY A 80 -3.87 17.55 -0.29
CA GLY A 80 -3.78 18.02 1.10
C GLY A 80 -4.27 16.99 2.14
N SER A 81 -5.41 16.32 1.88
CA SER A 81 -5.91 15.28 2.80
C SER A 81 -5.00 14.05 2.83
N MET A 82 -4.45 13.65 1.68
CA MET A 82 -3.52 12.52 1.63
C MET A 82 -2.18 12.88 2.26
N ALA A 83 -1.67 14.11 2.11
CA ALA A 83 -0.45 14.57 2.76
C ALA A 83 -0.55 14.42 4.28
N LYS A 84 -1.64 14.90 4.90
CA LYS A 84 -1.88 14.72 6.34
C LYS A 84 -1.91 13.26 6.76
N ARG A 85 -2.52 12.38 5.96
CA ARG A 85 -2.57 10.93 6.27
C ARG A 85 -1.20 10.26 6.13
N ILE A 86 -0.40 10.67 5.15
CA ILE A 86 0.97 10.20 4.97
C ILE A 86 1.82 10.61 6.18
N GLN A 87 1.76 11.86 6.63
CA GLN A 87 2.47 12.28 7.85
C GLN A 87 1.98 11.54 9.09
N SER A 88 0.67 11.29 9.21
CA SER A 88 0.13 10.50 10.32
C SER A 88 0.64 9.05 10.31
N LEU A 89 0.75 8.46 9.12
CA LEU A 89 1.36 7.14 8.95
C LEU A 89 2.85 7.18 9.33
N ALA A 90 3.59 8.17 8.83
CA ALA A 90 5.00 8.40 9.11
C ALA A 90 5.26 8.49 10.63
N GLN A 91 4.47 9.31 11.33
CA GLN A 91 4.56 9.47 12.78
C GLN A 91 4.36 8.14 13.53
N ILE A 92 3.39 7.31 13.14
CA ILE A 92 3.19 6.00 13.77
C ILE A 92 4.39 5.08 13.55
N ILE A 93 4.97 5.10 12.34
CA ILE A 93 6.17 4.31 12.04
C ILE A 93 7.35 4.80 12.88
N VAL A 94 7.52 6.11 13.05
CA VAL A 94 8.55 6.68 13.92
C VAL A 94 8.32 6.28 15.39
N ASP A 95 7.13 6.54 15.92
CA ASP A 95 6.85 6.39 17.35
C ASP A 95 6.85 4.93 17.82
N ARG A 96 6.34 4.01 17.00
CA ARG A 96 6.10 2.61 17.41
C ARG A 96 7.13 1.64 16.85
N TYR A 97 7.77 2.01 15.75
CA TYR A 97 8.65 1.13 15.00
C TYR A 97 10.03 1.75 14.72
N ASP A 98 10.35 2.86 15.41
CA ASP A 98 11.64 3.55 15.30
C ASP A 98 12.04 3.87 13.85
N GLY A 99 11.06 4.28 13.04
CA GLY A 99 11.25 4.62 11.63
C GLY A 99 11.34 3.41 10.69
N ASP A 100 11.43 2.18 11.20
CA ASP A 100 11.47 0.96 10.39
C ASP A 100 10.05 0.47 10.05
N ALA A 101 9.59 0.79 8.85
CA ALA A 101 8.28 0.33 8.37
C ALA A 101 8.18 -1.21 8.24
N ALA A 102 9.28 -1.93 8.01
CA ALA A 102 9.23 -3.39 7.92
C ALA A 102 8.95 -4.06 9.27
N ALA A 103 9.28 -3.40 10.37
CA ALA A 103 8.98 -3.87 11.72
C ALA A 103 7.47 -4.10 11.96
N VAL A 104 6.59 -3.45 11.19
CA VAL A 104 5.14 -3.72 11.19
C VAL A 104 4.85 -5.21 11.00
N TRP A 105 5.59 -5.89 10.12
CA TRP A 105 5.41 -7.32 9.82
C TRP A 105 6.57 -8.23 10.24
N ALA A 106 7.70 -7.67 10.69
CA ALA A 106 8.88 -8.46 11.06
C ALA A 106 9.21 -8.44 12.57
N ALA A 107 8.86 -7.38 13.30
CA ALA A 107 9.30 -7.24 14.68
C ALA A 107 8.63 -8.24 15.62
N GLY A 108 9.45 -9.00 16.35
CA GLY A 108 9.00 -9.96 17.36
C GLY A 108 8.42 -11.26 16.82
N ASP A 109 8.81 -11.66 15.60
CA ASP A 109 8.36 -12.91 14.94
C ASP A 109 6.82 -13.10 14.97
N PRO A 110 6.05 -12.15 14.39
CA PRO A 110 4.61 -12.16 14.50
C PRO A 110 3.98 -13.27 13.67
N ASP A 111 2.79 -13.73 14.07
CA ASP A 111 1.94 -14.54 13.20
C ASP A 111 1.12 -13.65 12.23
N GLY A 112 0.43 -14.27 11.29
CA GLY A 112 -0.38 -13.57 10.30
C GLY A 112 -1.51 -12.71 10.91
N GLN A 113 -2.07 -13.11 12.06
CA GLN A 113 -3.11 -12.35 12.74
C GLN A 113 -2.55 -11.10 13.41
N GLU A 114 -1.37 -11.21 14.00
CA GLU A 114 -0.67 -10.06 14.58
C GLU A 114 -0.25 -9.06 13.50
N VAL A 115 0.26 -9.53 12.36
CA VAL A 115 0.54 -8.64 11.21
C VAL A 115 -0.75 -7.95 10.75
N LEU A 116 -1.86 -8.68 10.61
CA LEU A 116 -3.15 -8.09 10.25
C LEU A 116 -3.61 -7.05 11.27
N ARG A 117 -3.46 -7.34 12.57
CA ARG A 117 -3.83 -6.43 13.67
C ARG A 117 -3.03 -5.13 13.59
N ARG A 118 -1.70 -5.22 13.47
CA ARG A 118 -0.80 -4.05 13.34
C ARG A 118 -1.13 -3.21 12.11
N LEU A 119 -1.39 -3.86 10.97
CA LEU A 119 -1.80 -3.15 9.74
C LEU A 119 -3.12 -2.39 9.93
N LYS A 120 -4.10 -2.97 10.63
CA LYS A 120 -5.40 -2.31 10.90
C LYS A 120 -5.30 -1.08 11.80
N GLU A 121 -4.20 -0.93 12.54
CA GLU A 121 -3.95 0.27 13.35
C GLU A 121 -3.38 1.43 12.54
N LEU A 122 -2.90 1.17 11.31
CA LEU A 122 -2.37 2.22 10.44
C LEU A 122 -3.52 3.04 9.82
N PRO A 123 -3.35 4.37 9.70
CA PRO A 123 -4.39 5.24 9.17
C PRO A 123 -4.74 4.82 7.74
N GLY A 124 -6.02 4.67 7.44
CA GLY A 124 -6.50 4.29 6.11
C GLY A 124 -6.48 2.78 5.82
N PHE A 125 -5.96 1.93 6.71
CA PHE A 125 -5.93 0.47 6.56
C PHE A 125 -7.15 -0.18 7.24
N GLY A 126 -8.34 0.02 6.65
CA GLY A 126 -9.53 -0.75 7.05
C GLY A 126 -9.35 -2.25 6.82
N ASP A 127 -10.24 -3.08 7.39
CA ASP A 127 -10.11 -4.55 7.42
C ASP A 127 -9.76 -5.16 6.05
N GLN A 128 -10.51 -4.80 5.01
CA GLN A 128 -10.26 -5.29 3.65
C GLN A 128 -8.86 -4.92 3.14
N LYS A 129 -8.43 -3.66 3.32
CA LYS A 129 -7.14 -3.17 2.85
C LYS A 129 -5.99 -3.85 3.59
N ALA A 130 -6.13 -4.01 4.91
CA ALA A 130 -5.15 -4.71 5.72
C ALA A 130 -5.00 -6.18 5.28
N ARG A 131 -6.10 -6.90 5.00
CA ARG A 131 -6.05 -8.28 4.47
C ARG A 131 -5.41 -8.38 3.09
N ILE A 132 -5.71 -7.43 2.19
CA ILE A 132 -5.04 -7.32 0.89
C ILE A 132 -3.54 -7.09 1.07
N PHE A 133 -3.14 -6.26 2.03
CA PHE A 133 -1.72 -6.01 2.30
C PHE A 133 -1.00 -7.24 2.87
N VAL A 134 -1.63 -7.99 3.80
CA VAL A 134 -1.11 -9.30 4.25
C VAL A 134 -0.94 -10.25 3.06
N ALA A 135 -1.91 -10.28 2.14
CA ALA A 135 -1.78 -11.09 0.93
C ALA A 135 -0.61 -10.65 0.04
N LEU A 136 -0.42 -9.33 -0.14
CA LEU A 136 0.66 -8.76 -0.95
C LEU A 136 2.02 -9.14 -0.36
N LEU A 137 2.16 -9.00 0.97
CA LEU A 137 3.35 -9.40 1.72
C LEU A 137 3.70 -10.88 1.50
N GLY A 138 2.73 -11.78 1.67
CA GLY A 138 2.96 -13.22 1.51
C GLY A 138 3.16 -13.67 0.06
N LYS A 139 2.44 -13.08 -0.90
CA LYS A 139 2.47 -13.51 -2.30
C LYS A 139 3.67 -12.96 -3.07
N GLN A 140 4.09 -11.72 -2.78
CA GLN A 140 5.07 -11.01 -3.61
C GLN A 140 6.35 -10.64 -2.86
N TYR A 141 6.29 -10.45 -1.53
CA TYR A 141 7.45 -10.06 -0.71
C TYR A 141 8.08 -11.23 0.07
N GLY A 142 7.51 -12.43 -0.01
CA GLY A 142 8.01 -13.60 0.71
C GLY A 142 7.82 -13.56 2.23
N VAL A 143 7.08 -12.56 2.74
CA VAL A 143 6.75 -12.42 4.16
C VAL A 143 5.62 -13.39 4.50
N THR A 144 5.99 -14.56 5.01
CA THR A 144 5.08 -15.71 5.17
C THR A 144 4.95 -16.18 6.63
N PRO A 145 4.57 -15.29 7.58
CA PRO A 145 4.38 -15.69 8.97
C PRO A 145 3.29 -16.74 9.10
N LYS A 146 3.35 -17.55 10.16
CA LYS A 146 2.36 -18.62 10.39
C LYS A 146 0.94 -18.06 10.32
N GLY A 147 0.06 -18.69 9.54
CA GLY A 147 -1.35 -18.28 9.45
C GLY A 147 -1.62 -17.06 8.55
N TRP A 148 -0.66 -16.57 7.75
CA TRP A 148 -0.85 -15.37 6.94
C TRP A 148 -1.96 -15.50 5.88
N ARG A 149 -2.19 -16.70 5.32
CA ARG A 149 -3.25 -16.91 4.31
C ARG A 149 -4.63 -16.81 4.94
N GLU A 150 -4.78 -17.39 6.12
CA GLU A 150 -6.00 -17.33 6.94
C GLU A 150 -6.29 -15.89 7.37
N ALA A 151 -5.26 -15.15 7.79
CA ALA A 151 -5.38 -13.72 8.10
C ALA A 151 -5.80 -12.90 6.87
N ALA A 152 -5.20 -13.15 5.71
CA ALA A 152 -5.56 -12.51 4.44
C ALA A 152 -6.96 -12.92 3.91
N GLY A 153 -7.58 -13.99 4.42
CA GLY A 153 -8.87 -14.48 3.97
C GLY A 153 -8.87 -14.87 2.48
N ASP A 154 -9.89 -14.46 1.74
CA ASP A 154 -9.98 -14.75 0.29
C ASP A 154 -8.78 -14.22 -0.50
N TYR A 155 -8.20 -13.11 -0.08
CA TYR A 155 -7.00 -12.54 -0.71
C TYR A 155 -5.77 -13.41 -0.50
N GLY A 156 -5.77 -14.31 0.50
CA GLY A 156 -4.71 -15.26 0.77
C GLY A 156 -4.76 -16.53 -0.09
N LYS A 157 -5.83 -16.76 -0.87
CA LYS A 157 -5.98 -17.98 -1.68
C LYS A 157 -4.95 -18.03 -2.81
N ALA A 158 -4.42 -19.24 -3.08
CA ALA A 158 -3.52 -19.45 -4.21
C ALA A 158 -4.27 -19.37 -5.54
N GLY A 159 -3.64 -18.81 -6.58
CA GLY A 159 -4.24 -18.65 -7.91
C GLY A 159 -5.41 -17.64 -7.99
N SER A 160 -5.62 -16.84 -6.94
CA SER A 160 -6.64 -15.80 -6.95
C SER A 160 -6.22 -14.59 -7.79
N HIS A 161 -7.21 -13.83 -8.29
CA HIS A 161 -6.99 -12.56 -9.01
C HIS A 161 -7.97 -11.49 -8.53
N LEU A 162 -7.93 -11.20 -7.23
CA LEU A 162 -8.92 -10.39 -6.52
C LEU A 162 -8.42 -8.98 -6.22
N SER A 163 -7.11 -8.81 -6.08
CA SER A 163 -6.51 -7.59 -5.52
C SER A 163 -5.12 -7.30 -6.08
N VAL A 164 -4.51 -6.19 -5.61
CA VAL A 164 -3.14 -5.82 -5.97
C VAL A 164 -2.12 -6.90 -5.60
N ALA A 165 -2.39 -7.70 -4.56
CA ALA A 165 -1.57 -8.85 -4.17
C ALA A 165 -1.43 -9.92 -5.27
N ASP A 166 -2.31 -9.90 -6.26
CA ASP A 166 -2.34 -10.88 -7.35
C ASP A 166 -1.75 -10.34 -8.66
N ILE A 167 -1.24 -9.11 -8.69
CA ILE A 167 -0.69 -8.45 -9.88
C ILE A 167 0.81 -8.71 -9.94
N VAL A 168 1.24 -9.55 -10.87
CA VAL A 168 2.65 -9.92 -11.10
C VAL A 168 3.11 -9.66 -12.54
N ASP A 169 2.17 -9.36 -13.42
CA ASP A 169 2.37 -9.06 -14.84
C ASP A 169 1.13 -8.33 -15.42
N ALA A 170 1.22 -7.92 -16.68
CA ALA A 170 0.11 -7.27 -17.39
C ALA A 170 -1.16 -8.15 -17.45
N GLY A 171 -1.01 -9.47 -17.63
CA GLY A 171 -2.16 -10.37 -17.75
C GLY A 171 -2.94 -10.52 -16.44
N SER A 172 -2.24 -10.59 -15.31
CA SER A 172 -2.84 -10.63 -13.97
C SER A 172 -3.47 -9.29 -13.59
N LEU A 173 -2.88 -8.16 -14.01
CA LEU A 173 -3.51 -6.83 -13.88
C LEU A 173 -4.88 -6.78 -14.57
N GLU A 174 -4.99 -7.28 -15.80
CA GLU A 174 -6.25 -7.35 -16.55
C GLU A 174 -7.29 -8.23 -15.85
N LYS A 175 -6.88 -9.38 -15.31
CA LYS A 175 -7.76 -10.26 -14.53
C LYS A 175 -8.30 -9.57 -13.28
N VAL A 176 -7.44 -8.90 -12.51
CA VAL A 176 -7.85 -8.16 -11.30
C VAL A 176 -8.82 -7.02 -11.65
N ARG A 177 -8.57 -6.27 -12.73
CA ARG A 177 -9.49 -5.23 -13.23
C ARG A 177 -10.85 -5.82 -13.62
N SER A 178 -10.84 -6.95 -14.33
CA SER A 178 -12.04 -7.67 -14.75
C SER A 178 -12.87 -8.13 -13.55
N TYR A 179 -12.21 -8.73 -12.56
CA TYR A 179 -12.86 -9.14 -11.30
C TYR A 179 -13.49 -7.95 -10.57
N LYS A 180 -12.74 -6.85 -10.36
CA LYS A 180 -13.25 -5.64 -9.70
C LYS A 180 -14.48 -5.06 -10.43
N LYS A 181 -14.48 -5.08 -11.77
CA LYS A 181 -15.61 -4.62 -12.61
C LYS A 181 -16.83 -5.51 -12.41
N GLN A 182 -16.66 -6.83 -12.41
CA GLN A 182 -17.74 -7.80 -12.18
C GLN A 182 -18.35 -7.65 -10.78
N MET A 183 -17.52 -7.55 -9.74
CA MET A 183 -17.99 -7.36 -8.36
C MET A 183 -18.77 -6.05 -8.18
N LYS A 184 -18.30 -4.95 -8.81
CA LYS A 184 -19.03 -3.68 -8.78
C LYS A 184 -20.37 -3.76 -9.49
N ALA A 185 -20.44 -4.47 -10.62
CA ALA A 185 -21.69 -4.70 -11.34
C ALA A 185 -22.68 -5.55 -10.51
N ALA A 186 -22.21 -6.64 -9.91
CA ALA A 186 -23.02 -7.49 -9.03
C ALA A 186 -23.55 -6.73 -7.80
N ALA A 187 -22.71 -5.92 -7.15
CA ALA A 187 -23.12 -5.09 -6.02
C ALA A 187 -24.14 -4.00 -6.40
N LYS A 188 -24.08 -3.47 -7.63
CA LYS A 188 -25.10 -2.55 -8.15
C LYS A 188 -26.42 -3.27 -8.45
N ALA A 189 -26.35 -4.49 -8.98
CA ALA A 189 -27.54 -5.31 -9.26
C ALA A 189 -28.24 -5.75 -7.97
N ALA A 190 -27.51 -6.14 -6.93
CA ALA A 190 -28.08 -6.54 -5.64
C ALA A 190 -28.72 -5.39 -4.83
N LYS A 191 -28.45 -4.13 -5.22
CA LYS A 191 -29.06 -2.93 -4.62
C LYS A 191 -30.29 -2.44 -5.38
N LYS A 192 -30.63 -3.07 -6.51
CA LYS A 192 -31.80 -2.76 -7.33
C LYS A 192 -32.89 -3.78 -7.03
#